data_AF-A0A352MIP4-F1
#
_entry.id   AF-A0A352MIP4-F1
#
_cell.length_a   1.000
_cell.length_b   1.000
_cell.length_c   1.000
_cell.angle_alpha   90.00
_cell.angle_beta   90.00
_cell.angle_gamma   90.00
#
_symmetry.space_group_name_H-M   'P 1'
#
loop_
_entity.id
_entity.type
_entity.pdbx_description
1 polymer ?
#
loop_
_entity_poly.entity_id
_entity_poly.type
_entity_poly.pdbx_seq_one_letter_code
_entity_poly.pdbx_strand_id
1 'polypeptide(L)'
;FTYNRRINRPGIYDMNPYYRIDQNYNVSQGNPDLKPDYRDRLQLTYTWNFGSNYFSPYVYKEYYSDKVGTEYRIVNSPVDNRLTSFTKPFNLLSGYELGGGINTTLWYININARIFKGHINEYTGQTISIPSRNYFSWSITSTAYGSFGKNKKTTAFAFLSYTGVNINALSKTYSIPFYGPGVQTQIKDHTIGVVWVLPLSTHVRLSRTETETAAFYSRNIIGFDASNYIQFMYSFKFNKGKNVKKLDKKIDIESDSKSNAIMN
;
A
#
# COMPACT_ATOMS: atom_id res chain seq x y z
N PHE A 1 -17.80 1.22 -14.54
CA PHE A 1 -18.27 1.11 -13.14
C PHE A 1 -17.85 -0.23 -12.60
N THR A 2 -17.35 -0.28 -11.36
CA THR A 2 -16.81 -1.49 -10.74
C THR A 2 -17.23 -1.55 -9.29
N TYR A 3 -17.72 -2.71 -8.87
CA TYR A 3 -17.94 -3.06 -7.47
C TYR A 3 -16.96 -4.17 -7.09
N ASN A 4 -16.29 -4.01 -5.96
CA ASN A 4 -15.35 -5.00 -5.44
C ASN A 4 -15.60 -5.23 -3.96
N ARG A 5 -15.81 -6.48 -3.57
CA ARG A 5 -15.91 -6.91 -2.18
C ARG A 5 -14.69 -7.75 -1.83
N ARG A 6 -13.98 -7.36 -0.78
CA ARG A 6 -12.83 -8.09 -0.22
C ARG A 6 -13.16 -8.55 1.18
N ILE A 7 -12.72 -9.75 1.50
CA ILE A 7 -12.83 -10.34 2.84
C ILE A 7 -11.43 -10.77 3.23
N ASN A 8 -10.87 -10.17 4.27
CA ASN A 8 -9.58 -10.54 4.80
C ASN A 8 -9.78 -11.34 6.09
N ARG A 9 -9.49 -12.64 6.02
CA ARG A 9 -9.63 -13.54 7.17
C ARG A 9 -8.42 -13.36 8.10
N PRO A 10 -8.61 -13.37 9.43
CA PRO A 10 -7.50 -13.33 10.37
C PRO A 10 -6.52 -14.48 10.13
N GLY A 11 -5.22 -14.22 10.35
CA GLY A 11 -4.22 -15.27 10.29
C GLY A 11 -4.33 -16.22 11.48
N ILE A 12 -3.80 -17.45 11.33
CA ILE A 12 -3.81 -18.44 12.41
C ILE A 12 -3.13 -17.93 13.69
N TYR A 13 -2.08 -17.11 13.55
CA TYR A 13 -1.37 -16.51 14.68
C TYR A 13 -2.16 -15.38 15.34
N ASP A 14 -2.98 -14.66 14.59
CA ASP A 14 -3.84 -13.60 15.15
C ASP A 14 -4.96 -14.21 16.01
N MET A 15 -5.34 -15.45 15.72
CA MET A 15 -6.37 -16.19 16.45
C MET A 15 -5.83 -17.10 17.55
N ASN A 16 -4.51 -17.25 17.68
CA ASN A 16 -3.91 -18.19 18.62
C ASN A 16 -4.09 -17.69 20.07
N PRO A 17 -4.87 -18.37 20.93
CA PRO A 17 -5.12 -17.91 22.29
C PRO A 17 -3.93 -18.10 23.24
N TYR A 18 -2.88 -18.81 22.82
CA TYR A 18 -1.70 -19.03 23.67
C TYR A 18 -0.84 -17.77 23.80
N TYR A 19 -0.32 -17.54 25.01
CA TYR A 19 0.61 -16.45 25.27
C TYR A 19 1.94 -16.71 24.57
N ARG A 20 2.40 -15.73 23.79
CA ARG A 20 3.74 -15.71 23.21
C ARG A 20 4.57 -14.64 23.91
N ILE A 21 5.67 -15.08 24.50
CA ILE A 21 6.61 -14.22 25.22
C ILE A 21 7.82 -14.02 24.31
N ASP A 22 7.97 -12.81 23.76
CA ASP A 22 9.04 -12.51 22.81
C ASP A 22 10.31 -12.04 23.54
N GLN A 23 10.16 -11.15 24.52
CA GLN A 23 11.21 -10.66 25.44
C GLN A 23 10.62 -10.63 26.85
N ASN A 24 11.44 -10.60 27.91
CA ASN A 24 10.98 -10.74 29.31
C ASN A 24 9.86 -9.78 29.75
N TYR A 25 9.58 -8.71 29.00
CA TYR A 25 8.54 -7.72 29.30
C TYR A 25 7.55 -7.48 28.15
N ASN A 26 7.50 -8.36 27.14
CA ASN A 26 6.52 -8.26 26.05
C ASN A 26 5.79 -9.59 25.86
N VAL A 27 4.50 -9.57 26.20
CA VAL A 27 3.59 -10.71 26.09
C VAL A 27 2.55 -10.37 25.03
N SER A 28 2.37 -11.27 24.07
CA SER A 28 1.32 -11.17 23.07
C SER A 28 0.36 -12.34 23.18
N GLN A 29 -0.90 -12.11 22.87
CA GLN A 29 -1.93 -13.14 22.80
C GLN A 29 -2.77 -12.87 21.56
N GLY A 30 -3.08 -13.91 20.79
CA GLY A 30 -4.10 -13.82 19.75
C GLY A 30 -5.51 -13.73 20.35
N ASN A 31 -6.48 -13.58 19.46
CA ASN A 31 -7.88 -13.47 19.80
C ASN A 31 -8.71 -14.40 18.90
N PRO A 32 -9.19 -15.54 19.43
CA PRO A 32 -10.03 -16.47 18.67
C PRO A 32 -11.34 -15.85 18.16
N ASP A 33 -11.83 -14.79 18.80
CA ASP A 33 -13.09 -14.12 18.46
C ASP A 33 -12.95 -13.11 17.32
N LEU A 34 -11.79 -13.04 16.67
CA LEU A 34 -11.58 -12.14 15.53
C LEU A 34 -12.52 -12.46 14.38
N LYS A 35 -13.22 -11.42 13.94
CA LYS A 35 -14.03 -11.46 12.72
C LYS A 35 -13.17 -11.09 11.50
N PRO A 36 -13.52 -11.58 10.29
CA PRO A 36 -12.93 -11.10 9.05
C PRO A 36 -13.12 -9.58 8.85
N ASP A 37 -12.11 -8.91 8.30
CA ASP A 37 -12.21 -7.52 7.81
C ASP A 37 -12.95 -7.54 6.46
N TYR A 38 -14.06 -6.80 6.39
CA TYR A 38 -14.87 -6.66 5.18
C TYR A 38 -14.60 -5.32 4.54
N ARG A 39 -14.37 -5.30 3.23
CA ARG A 39 -14.26 -4.06 2.44
C ARG A 39 -15.09 -4.12 1.18
N ASP A 40 -15.97 -3.14 1.03
CA ASP A 40 -16.87 -2.97 -0.10
C ASP A 40 -16.54 -1.67 -0.80
N ARG A 41 -16.03 -1.74 -2.04
CA ARG A 41 -15.61 -0.58 -2.82
C ARG A 41 -16.43 -0.45 -4.10
N LEU A 42 -17.08 0.69 -4.24
CA LEU A 42 -17.72 1.15 -5.46
C LEU A 42 -16.81 2.16 -6.16
N GLN A 43 -16.46 1.92 -7.42
CA GLN A 43 -15.58 2.80 -8.19
C GLN A 43 -16.15 3.10 -9.57
N LEU A 44 -16.16 4.39 -9.93
CA LEU A 44 -16.40 4.85 -11.28
C LEU A 44 -15.08 5.39 -11.84
N THR A 45 -14.68 4.85 -12.98
CA THR A 45 -13.46 5.26 -13.69
C THR A 45 -13.84 5.52 -15.12
N TYR A 46 -13.29 6.59 -15.68
CA TYR A 46 -13.39 6.88 -17.09
C TYR A 46 -11.99 7.05 -17.65
N THR A 47 -11.71 6.47 -18.81
CA THR A 47 -10.37 6.48 -19.40
C THR A 47 -10.44 7.03 -20.81
N TRP A 48 -9.75 8.14 -21.04
CA TRP A 48 -9.51 8.70 -22.36
C TRP A 48 -8.13 8.28 -22.84
N ASN A 49 -8.07 7.63 -23.99
CA ASN A 49 -6.81 7.29 -24.65
C ASN A 49 -6.60 8.24 -25.84
N PHE A 50 -5.41 8.82 -25.96
CA PHE A 50 -5.04 9.69 -27.07
C PHE A 50 -3.58 9.42 -27.49
N GLY A 51 -3.44 8.54 -28.50
CA GLY A 51 -2.14 8.06 -28.96
C GLY A 51 -1.46 7.18 -27.91
N SER A 52 -0.22 7.50 -27.55
CA SER A 52 0.55 6.81 -26.51
C SER A 52 0.19 7.25 -25.08
N ASN A 53 -0.78 8.15 -24.93
CA ASN A 53 -1.15 8.76 -23.68
C ASN A 53 -2.54 8.29 -23.24
N TYR A 54 -2.78 8.34 -21.93
CA TYR A 54 -4.11 8.16 -21.40
C TYR A 54 -4.34 9.04 -20.19
N PHE A 55 -5.59 9.42 -19.97
CA PHE A 55 -6.05 10.10 -18.77
C PHE A 55 -7.22 9.32 -18.18
N SER A 56 -7.04 8.82 -16.96
CA SER A 56 -7.98 7.94 -16.28
C SER A 56 -8.37 8.50 -14.91
N PRO A 57 -9.30 9.47 -14.85
CA PRO A 57 -9.89 9.92 -13.61
C PRO A 57 -10.80 8.85 -13.02
N TYR A 58 -10.84 8.78 -11.70
CA TYR A 58 -11.72 7.89 -10.97
C TYR A 58 -12.24 8.53 -9.69
N VAL A 59 -13.43 8.09 -9.28
CA VAL A 59 -14.02 8.39 -7.98
C VAL A 59 -14.47 7.07 -7.36
N TYR A 60 -14.41 6.99 -6.04
CA TYR A 60 -14.79 5.80 -5.31
C TYR A 60 -15.41 6.11 -3.96
N LYS A 61 -16.22 5.15 -3.51
CA LYS A 61 -16.70 5.03 -2.14
C LYS A 61 -16.32 3.64 -1.63
N GLU A 62 -15.60 3.59 -0.52
CA GLU A 62 -15.22 2.36 0.16
C GLU A 62 -15.88 2.34 1.54
N TYR A 63 -16.48 1.23 1.90
CA TYR A 63 -16.91 0.93 3.26
C TYR A 63 -16.02 -0.18 3.80
N TYR A 64 -15.61 -0.07 5.06
CA TYR A 64 -14.84 -1.10 5.74
C TYR A 64 -15.47 -1.39 7.10
N SER A 65 -15.50 -2.66 7.48
CA SER A 65 -16.01 -3.11 8.77
C SER A 65 -15.05 -4.10 9.40
N ASP A 66 -14.98 -4.07 10.73
CA ASP A 66 -14.26 -5.05 11.53
C ASP A 66 -12.76 -5.11 11.18
N LYS A 67 -12.17 -3.99 10.77
CA LYS A 67 -10.74 -3.93 10.49
C LYS A 67 -9.96 -4.27 11.77
N VAL A 68 -9.15 -5.32 11.66
CA VAL A 68 -8.32 -5.82 12.75
C VAL A 68 -7.21 -4.81 13.07
N GLY A 69 -7.02 -4.54 14.36
CA GLY A 69 -5.91 -3.75 14.88
C GLY A 69 -5.44 -4.28 16.24
N THR A 70 -4.21 -3.95 16.62
CA THR A 70 -3.60 -4.43 17.87
C THR A 70 -3.79 -3.42 18.97
N GLU A 71 -4.36 -3.86 20.09
CA GLU A 71 -4.40 -3.10 21.33
C GLU A 71 -3.10 -3.32 22.11
N TYR A 72 -2.51 -2.23 22.60
CA TYR A 72 -1.31 -2.25 23.43
C TYR A 72 -1.67 -1.82 24.85
N ARG A 73 -1.37 -2.68 25.81
CA ARG A 73 -1.62 -2.44 27.24
C ARG A 73 -0.33 -2.56 28.03
N ILE A 74 -0.24 -1.85 29.15
CA ILE A 74 0.79 -2.06 30.16
C ILE A 74 0.09 -2.69 31.35
N VAL A 75 0.50 -3.90 31.72
CA VAL A 75 -0.09 -4.69 32.82
C VAL A 75 1.01 -5.14 33.76
N ASN A 76 0.68 -5.35 35.03
CA ASN A 76 1.60 -5.99 35.96
C ASN A 76 1.63 -7.50 35.67
N SER A 77 2.82 -8.05 35.49
CA SER A 77 3.01 -9.48 35.32
C SER A 77 2.52 -10.22 36.57
N PRO A 78 1.69 -11.28 36.42
CA PRO A 78 1.18 -12.05 37.54
C PRO A 78 2.28 -12.88 38.24
N VAL A 79 3.48 -12.98 37.66
CA VAL A 79 4.58 -13.79 38.20
C VAL A 79 5.52 -12.97 39.09
N ASP A 80 5.87 -11.75 38.67
CA ASP A 80 6.91 -10.92 39.31
C ASP A 80 6.47 -9.48 39.58
N ASN A 81 5.20 -9.15 39.34
CA ASN A 81 4.58 -7.83 39.52
C ASN A 81 5.32 -6.69 38.78
N ARG A 82 6.13 -7.01 37.77
CA ARG A 82 6.80 -6.03 36.93
C ARG A 82 5.90 -5.56 35.80
N LEU A 83 6.08 -4.29 35.40
CA LEU A 83 5.39 -3.72 34.25
C LEU A 83 5.77 -4.47 32.97
N THR A 84 4.76 -5.00 32.30
CA THR A 84 4.89 -5.81 31.09
C THR A 84 3.95 -5.25 30.03
N SER A 85 4.42 -5.17 28.79
CA SER A 85 3.56 -4.83 27.65
C SER A 85 2.75 -6.07 27.25
N PHE A 86 1.44 -5.92 27.21
CA PHE A 86 0.51 -6.93 26.74
C PHE A 86 -0.15 -6.47 25.45
N THR A 87 -0.09 -7.32 24.41
CA THR A 87 -0.66 -7.00 23.09
C THR A 87 -1.68 -8.04 22.65
N LYS A 88 -2.82 -7.57 22.14
CA LYS A 88 -3.90 -8.45 21.66
C LYS A 88 -4.63 -7.82 20.47
N PRO A 89 -4.91 -8.59 19.38
CA PRO A 89 -5.67 -8.08 18.25
C PRO A 89 -7.17 -8.06 18.51
N PHE A 90 -7.84 -7.03 18.01
CA PHE A 90 -9.30 -6.84 18.06
C PHE A 90 -9.83 -6.24 16.76
N ASN A 91 -11.12 -6.39 16.49
CA ASN A 91 -11.80 -5.68 15.40
C ASN A 91 -12.08 -4.24 15.84
N LEU A 92 -11.16 -3.32 15.57
CA LEU A 92 -11.13 -1.98 16.18
C LEU A 92 -11.77 -0.89 15.31
N LEU A 93 -11.86 -1.08 13.99
CA LEU A 93 -12.16 0.02 13.07
C LEU A 93 -13.23 -0.37 12.05
N SER A 94 -14.28 0.44 12.00
CA SER A 94 -15.31 0.41 10.96
C SER A 94 -15.58 1.83 10.48
N GLY A 95 -15.99 2.00 9.23
CA GLY A 95 -16.23 3.32 8.67
C GLY A 95 -16.33 3.33 7.16
N TYR A 96 -16.11 4.51 6.58
CA TYR A 96 -16.13 4.70 5.14
C TYR A 96 -15.05 5.68 4.67
N GLU A 97 -14.69 5.56 3.40
CA GLU A 97 -13.78 6.45 2.70
C GLU A 97 -14.42 6.87 1.36
N LEU A 98 -14.37 8.16 1.07
CA LEU A 98 -14.74 8.75 -0.21
C LEU A 98 -13.49 9.36 -0.81
N GLY A 99 -13.16 8.97 -2.03
CA GLY A 99 -11.96 9.47 -2.68
C GLY A 99 -12.11 9.60 -4.18
N GLY A 100 -11.15 10.29 -4.75
CA GLY A 100 -11.00 10.42 -6.19
C GLY A 100 -9.55 10.56 -6.54
N GLY A 101 -9.22 10.31 -7.80
CA GLY A 101 -7.86 10.38 -8.25
C GLY A 101 -7.77 10.35 -9.76
N ILE A 102 -6.52 10.44 -10.22
CA ILE A 102 -6.16 10.33 -11.62
C ILE A 102 -5.05 9.30 -11.75
N ASN A 103 -5.14 8.50 -12.80
CA ASN A 103 -4.02 7.74 -13.31
C ASN A 103 -3.83 8.16 -14.76
N THR A 104 -2.67 8.70 -15.09
CA THR A 104 -2.43 9.26 -16.43
C THR A 104 -0.99 9.08 -16.84
N THR A 105 -0.81 8.76 -18.12
CA THR A 105 0.50 8.83 -18.78
C THR A 105 0.42 9.93 -19.83
N LEU A 106 1.22 10.97 -19.65
CA LEU A 106 1.36 12.12 -20.53
C LEU A 106 2.81 12.19 -21.01
N TRP A 107 3.00 11.84 -22.28
CA TRP A 107 4.26 11.73 -22.99
C TRP A 107 5.27 10.81 -22.29
N TYR A 108 6.11 11.39 -21.46
CA TYR A 108 7.22 10.77 -20.74
C TYR A 108 6.96 10.74 -19.23
N ILE A 109 5.76 11.12 -18.78
CA ILE A 109 5.41 11.28 -17.37
C ILE A 109 4.21 10.40 -17.04
N ASN A 110 4.36 9.53 -16.05
CA ASN A 110 3.24 8.84 -15.42
C ASN A 110 2.89 9.53 -14.11
N ILE A 111 1.61 9.79 -13.88
CA ILE A 111 1.11 10.42 -12.66
C ILE A 111 -0.03 9.56 -12.12
N ASN A 112 0.13 9.14 -10.87
CA ASN A 112 -0.92 8.56 -10.05
C ASN A 112 -1.15 9.49 -8.87
N ALA A 113 -2.29 10.15 -8.80
CA ALA A 113 -2.64 10.99 -7.68
C ALA A 113 -4.02 10.59 -7.14
N ARG A 114 -4.18 10.66 -5.82
CA ARG A 114 -5.47 10.47 -5.16
C ARG A 114 -5.63 11.44 -4.00
N ILE A 115 -6.88 11.81 -3.76
CA ILE A 115 -7.34 12.60 -2.64
C ILE A 115 -8.52 11.85 -2.03
N PHE A 116 -8.54 11.74 -0.71
CA PHE A 116 -9.56 10.96 -0.02
C PHE A 116 -9.87 11.54 1.35
N LYS A 117 -11.14 11.43 1.71
CA LYS A 117 -11.67 11.75 3.04
C LYS A 117 -12.39 10.53 3.57
N GLY A 118 -12.23 10.25 4.85
CA GLY A 118 -12.92 9.14 5.48
C GLY A 118 -13.42 9.48 6.87
N HIS A 119 -14.34 8.66 7.33
CA HIS A 119 -14.85 8.67 8.68
C HIS A 119 -14.56 7.31 9.31
N ILE A 120 -13.99 7.34 10.52
CA ILE A 120 -13.82 6.19 11.39
C ILE A 120 -14.91 6.31 12.46
N ASN A 121 -15.70 5.26 12.61
CA ASN A 121 -16.73 5.17 13.63
C ASN A 121 -16.10 5.07 15.01
N GLU A 122 -16.84 5.49 16.03
CA GLU A 122 -16.45 5.23 17.42
C GLU A 122 -16.37 3.73 17.67
N TYR A 123 -15.35 3.33 18.43
CA TYR A 123 -15.21 1.97 18.93
C TYR A 123 -15.05 2.00 20.43
N THR A 124 -15.91 1.27 21.14
CA THR A 124 -15.86 1.12 22.58
C THR A 124 -15.61 -0.34 22.90
N GLY A 125 -14.36 -0.65 23.25
CA GLY A 125 -13.95 -1.95 23.76
C GLY A 125 -14.06 -2.01 25.29
N GLN A 126 -13.65 -3.14 25.87
CA GLN A 126 -13.66 -3.32 27.33
C GLN A 126 -12.61 -2.47 28.06
N THR A 127 -11.55 -2.04 27.37
CA THR A 127 -10.42 -1.32 27.99
C THR A 127 -10.02 -0.05 27.22
N ILE A 128 -10.32 0.03 25.93
CA ILE A 128 -10.01 1.19 25.09
C ILE A 128 -11.27 1.72 24.42
N SER A 129 -11.40 3.05 24.38
CA SER A 129 -12.35 3.75 23.53
C SER A 129 -11.60 4.55 22.48
N ILE A 130 -11.95 4.36 21.22
CA ILE A 130 -11.43 5.10 20.07
C ILE A 130 -12.55 6.05 19.63
N PRO A 131 -12.37 7.38 19.77
CA PRO A 131 -13.39 8.33 19.39
C PRO A 131 -13.60 8.33 17.87
N SER A 132 -14.83 8.64 17.45
CA SER A 132 -15.12 8.84 16.02
C SER A 132 -14.26 9.96 15.45
N ARG A 133 -13.79 9.80 14.22
CA ARG A 133 -12.86 10.77 13.62
C ARG A 133 -12.99 10.85 12.11
N ASN A 134 -13.03 12.09 11.63
CA ASN A 134 -12.84 12.39 10.21
C ASN A 134 -11.35 12.53 9.89
N TYR A 135 -10.94 11.99 8.75
CA TYR A 135 -9.60 12.17 8.21
C TYR A 135 -9.66 12.62 6.76
N PHE A 136 -8.61 13.32 6.36
CA PHE A 136 -8.37 13.75 5.00
C PHE A 136 -6.91 13.51 4.68
N SER A 137 -6.63 12.95 3.51
CA SER A 137 -5.28 12.74 3.04
C SER A 137 -5.24 12.68 1.52
N TRP A 138 -4.03 12.71 0.99
CA TRP A 138 -3.79 12.64 -0.44
C TRP A 138 -2.46 11.92 -0.67
N SER A 139 -2.29 11.35 -1.85
CA SER A 139 -1.00 10.81 -2.24
C SER A 139 -0.76 11.06 -3.70
N ILE A 140 0.50 11.25 -4.06
CA ILE A 140 0.96 11.37 -5.43
C ILE A 140 2.15 10.44 -5.64
N THR A 141 2.16 9.76 -6.76
CA THR A 141 3.31 9.02 -7.27
C THR A 141 3.46 9.41 -8.73
N SER A 142 4.60 9.99 -9.07
CA SER A 142 4.92 10.46 -10.40
C SER A 142 6.27 9.91 -10.82
N THR A 143 6.37 9.51 -12.09
CA THR A 143 7.63 9.09 -12.70
C THR A 143 7.76 9.75 -14.06
N ALA A 144 8.83 10.50 -14.27
CA ALA A 144 9.21 11.02 -15.57
C ALA A 144 10.38 10.20 -16.10
N TYR A 145 10.39 9.85 -17.38
CA TYR A 145 11.48 9.08 -17.98
C TYR A 145 11.67 9.42 -19.46
N GLY A 146 12.93 9.60 -19.87
CA GLY A 146 13.30 9.86 -21.25
C GLY A 146 14.45 8.96 -21.67
N SER A 147 14.25 8.19 -22.74
CA SER A 147 15.31 7.38 -23.35
C SER A 147 16.00 8.16 -24.46
N PHE A 148 17.33 8.25 -24.40
CA PHE A 148 18.16 9.01 -25.35
C PHE A 148 19.28 8.16 -25.96
N GLY A 149 19.87 8.69 -27.03
CA GLY A 149 20.83 8.00 -27.90
C GLY A 149 20.17 7.23 -29.05
N LYS A 150 20.92 7.01 -30.15
CA LYS A 150 20.42 6.33 -31.37
C LYS A 150 19.75 4.98 -31.09
N ASN A 151 20.19 4.30 -30.03
CA ASN A 151 19.72 2.96 -29.65
C ASN A 151 18.68 2.98 -28.51
N LYS A 152 18.32 4.15 -27.95
CA LYS A 152 17.41 4.30 -26.80
C LYS A 152 17.75 3.41 -25.58
N LYS A 153 19.02 3.06 -25.41
CA LYS A 153 19.52 2.16 -24.36
C LYS A 153 19.78 2.86 -23.03
N THR A 154 19.92 4.19 -23.04
CA THR A 154 20.11 4.98 -21.83
C THR A 154 18.84 5.75 -21.54
N THR A 155 18.33 5.63 -20.31
CA THR A 155 17.11 6.26 -19.83
C THR A 155 17.45 7.10 -18.61
N ALA A 156 17.21 8.41 -18.69
CA ALA A 156 17.12 9.24 -17.50
C ALA A 156 15.69 9.17 -16.98
N PHE A 157 15.55 9.16 -15.67
CA PHE A 157 14.25 9.20 -15.02
C PHE A 157 14.31 10.07 -13.77
N ALA A 158 13.15 10.52 -13.34
CA ALA A 158 12.95 11.15 -12.05
C ALA A 158 11.68 10.58 -11.44
N PHE A 159 11.69 10.33 -10.14
CA PHE A 159 10.51 9.88 -9.42
C PHE A 159 10.18 10.85 -8.30
N LEU A 160 8.89 10.86 -7.97
CA LEU A 160 8.32 11.54 -6.81
C LEU A 160 7.26 10.63 -6.23
N SER A 161 7.32 10.34 -4.93
CA SER A 161 6.27 9.66 -4.20
C SER A 161 6.03 10.40 -2.90
N TYR A 162 4.78 10.70 -2.60
CA TYR A 162 4.39 11.32 -1.36
C TYR A 162 3.03 10.79 -0.94
N THR A 163 2.91 10.47 0.35
CA THR A 163 1.63 10.17 0.99
C THR A 163 1.45 11.13 2.15
N GLY A 164 0.33 11.85 2.15
CA GLY A 164 -0.06 12.72 3.24
C GLY A 164 -0.27 11.94 4.54
N VAL A 165 -0.78 12.65 5.55
CA VAL A 165 -0.95 12.07 6.89
C VAL A 165 -1.85 10.84 6.81
N ASN A 166 -1.35 9.71 7.29
CA ASN A 166 -2.14 8.49 7.44
C ASN A 166 -2.67 8.43 8.87
N ILE A 167 -3.97 8.22 9.02
CA ILE A 167 -4.63 8.08 10.33
C ILE A 167 -5.04 6.63 10.49
N ASN A 168 -4.57 5.99 11.56
CA ASN A 168 -4.92 4.62 11.92
C ASN A 168 -5.33 4.58 13.39
N ALA A 169 -6.64 4.51 13.65
CA ALA A 169 -7.21 4.66 14.98
C ALA A 169 -6.71 5.94 15.69
N LEU A 170 -5.90 5.77 16.73
CA LEU A 170 -5.31 6.83 17.56
C LEU A 170 -3.96 7.35 17.04
N SER A 171 -3.38 6.69 16.04
CA SER A 171 -2.05 7.04 15.53
C SER A 171 -2.12 7.87 14.25
N LYS A 172 -1.26 8.89 14.17
CA LYS A 172 -1.01 9.68 12.96
C LYS A 172 0.40 9.41 12.46
N THR A 173 0.52 9.01 11.20
CA THR A 173 1.81 8.81 10.55
C THR A 173 2.01 9.90 9.50
N TYR A 174 3.07 10.68 9.68
CA TYR A 174 3.55 11.69 8.76
C TYR A 174 4.70 11.09 7.94
N SER A 175 4.71 11.37 6.64
CA SER A 175 5.81 11.03 5.74
C SER A 175 6.30 12.27 5.01
N ILE A 176 7.46 12.17 4.37
CA ILE A 176 8.03 13.22 3.52
C ILE A 176 7.95 12.82 2.06
N PRO A 177 8.00 13.78 1.11
CA PRO A 177 8.14 13.45 -0.29
C PRO A 177 9.46 12.72 -0.52
N PHE A 178 9.38 11.55 -1.13
CA PHE A 178 10.51 10.75 -1.57
C PHE A 178 10.72 10.98 -3.06
N TYR A 179 11.85 11.55 -3.43
CA TYR A 179 12.13 11.92 -4.81
C TYR A 179 13.60 11.79 -5.15
N GLY A 180 13.90 11.69 -6.44
CA GLY A 180 15.28 11.63 -6.91
C GLY A 180 15.37 11.46 -8.42
N PRO A 181 16.37 12.09 -9.06
CA PRO A 181 16.75 11.75 -10.43
C PRO A 181 17.60 10.48 -10.47
N GLY A 182 17.55 9.78 -11.59
CA GLY A 182 18.39 8.63 -11.88
C GLY A 182 18.66 8.48 -13.36
N VAL A 183 19.71 7.73 -13.68
CA VAL A 183 20.05 7.35 -15.05
C VAL A 183 20.36 5.86 -15.04
N GLN A 184 19.80 5.14 -16.00
CA GLN A 184 20.11 3.74 -16.24
C GLN A 184 20.48 3.50 -17.69
N THR A 185 21.36 2.54 -17.93
CA THR A 185 21.76 2.11 -19.27
C THR A 185 21.74 0.60 -19.39
N GLN A 186 21.21 0.11 -20.52
CA GLN A 186 21.20 -1.30 -20.85
C GLN A 186 22.28 -1.64 -21.89
N ILE A 187 23.21 -2.50 -21.50
CA ILE A 187 24.31 -2.99 -22.34
C ILE A 187 24.16 -4.51 -22.46
N LYS A 188 23.61 -4.96 -23.59
CA LYS A 188 23.25 -6.37 -23.83
C LYS A 188 22.30 -6.86 -22.73
N ASP A 189 22.75 -7.80 -21.90
CA ASP A 189 22.00 -8.44 -20.83
C ASP A 189 22.25 -7.80 -19.46
N HIS A 190 23.07 -6.74 -19.42
CA HIS A 190 23.37 -5.98 -18.22
C HIS A 190 22.59 -4.67 -18.21
N THR A 191 22.02 -4.34 -17.07
CA THR A 191 21.43 -3.04 -16.78
C THR A 191 22.19 -2.44 -15.61
N ILE A 192 22.74 -1.24 -15.82
CA ILE A 192 23.47 -0.48 -14.80
C ILE A 192 22.71 0.82 -14.57
N GLY A 193 22.53 1.22 -13.32
CA GLY A 193 21.85 2.46 -12.98
C GLY A 193 22.46 3.16 -11.78
N VAL A 194 22.26 4.46 -11.74
CA VAL A 194 22.63 5.34 -10.62
C VAL A 194 21.43 6.22 -10.30
N VAL A 195 21.10 6.35 -9.02
CA VAL A 195 20.01 7.18 -8.52
C VAL A 195 20.56 8.09 -7.43
N TRP A 196 20.28 9.38 -7.53
CA TRP A 196 20.55 10.32 -6.45
C TRP A 196 19.26 10.53 -5.67
N VAL A 197 19.17 9.94 -4.49
CA VAL A 197 17.97 9.98 -3.64
C VAL A 197 18.01 11.23 -2.81
N LEU A 198 16.89 11.97 -2.78
CA LEU A 198 16.70 13.19 -1.99
C LEU A 198 17.87 14.19 -2.18
N PRO A 199 18.16 14.60 -3.43
CA PRO A 199 19.21 15.57 -3.69
C PRO A 199 18.98 16.84 -2.88
N LEU A 200 20.07 17.41 -2.36
CA LEU A 200 20.10 18.63 -1.53
C LEU A 200 19.42 18.50 -0.16
N SER A 201 18.94 17.31 0.21
CA SER A 201 18.44 17.04 1.55
C SER A 201 19.57 16.54 2.45
N THR A 202 19.55 16.94 3.72
CA THR A 202 20.50 16.46 4.74
C THR A 202 19.78 15.55 5.73
N HIS A 203 19.47 16.02 6.93
CA HIS A 203 18.79 15.24 7.95
C HIS A 203 17.29 15.16 7.66
N VAL A 204 16.85 14.02 7.15
CA VAL A 204 15.45 13.78 6.79
C VAL A 204 14.75 12.92 7.82
N ARG A 205 13.55 13.33 8.22
CA ARG A 205 12.65 12.54 9.07
C ARG A 205 11.69 11.77 8.17
N LEU A 206 12.15 10.62 7.66
CA LEU A 206 11.44 9.79 6.71
C LEU A 206 10.00 9.47 7.16
N SER A 207 9.83 9.10 8.42
CA SER A 207 8.52 8.80 9.01
C SER A 207 8.44 9.31 10.44
N ARG A 208 7.28 9.86 10.80
CA ARG A 208 6.96 10.22 12.18
C ARG A 208 5.60 9.67 12.52
N THR A 209 5.53 8.77 13.49
CA THR A 209 4.28 8.25 14.04
C THR A 209 4.06 8.82 15.43
N GLU A 210 2.92 9.48 15.60
CA GLU A 210 2.47 10.05 16.87
C GLU A 210 1.20 9.29 17.28
N THR A 211 1.24 8.67 18.46
CA THR A 211 0.11 7.95 19.05
C THR A 211 -0.28 8.67 20.34
N GLU A 212 -1.52 9.12 20.39
CA GLU A 212 -2.07 9.84 21.52
C GLU A 212 -3.21 9.02 22.13
N THR A 213 -3.06 8.64 23.39
CA THR A 213 -4.06 7.89 24.16
C THR A 213 -4.29 8.61 25.50
N ALA A 214 -5.36 8.26 26.21
CA ALA A 214 -5.59 8.79 27.56
C ALA A 214 -4.48 8.41 28.56
N ALA A 215 -3.77 7.30 28.32
CA ALA A 215 -2.78 6.76 29.25
C ALA A 215 -1.33 7.17 28.90
N PHE A 216 -1.01 7.40 27.63
CA PHE A 216 0.34 7.73 27.18
C PHE A 216 0.36 8.50 25.85
N TYR A 217 1.42 9.28 25.68
CA TYR A 217 1.83 9.87 24.41
C TYR A 217 3.10 9.18 23.91
N SER A 218 3.08 8.66 22.68
CA SER A 218 4.24 8.05 22.04
C SER A 218 4.57 8.77 20.74
N ARG A 219 5.85 9.08 20.55
CA ARG A 219 6.38 9.69 19.32
C ARG A 219 7.56 8.87 18.82
N ASN A 220 7.36 8.18 17.71
CA ASN A 220 8.41 7.47 16.99
C ASN A 220 8.82 8.27 15.75
N ILE A 221 10.11 8.53 15.59
CA ILE A 221 10.68 9.23 14.43
C ILE A 221 11.73 8.32 13.83
N ILE A 222 11.55 7.98 12.56
CA ILE A 222 12.54 7.30 11.73
C ILE A 222 13.12 8.36 10.81
N GLY A 223 14.43 8.55 10.88
CA GLY A 223 15.15 9.48 10.01
C GLY A 223 16.50 8.93 9.64
N PHE A 224 17.09 9.51 8.60
CA PHE A 224 18.44 9.20 8.15
C PHE A 224 19.09 10.46 7.58
N ASP A 225 20.41 10.43 7.45
CA ASP A 225 21.13 11.48 6.73
C ASP A 225 21.11 11.15 5.23
N ALA A 226 20.38 11.96 4.48
CA ALA A 226 20.27 11.86 3.03
C ALA A 226 21.36 12.65 2.28
N SER A 227 22.31 13.27 3.01
CA SER A 227 23.40 14.06 2.40
C SER A 227 24.14 13.22 1.37
N ASN A 228 23.96 13.60 0.09
CA ASN A 228 24.57 12.90 -1.05
C ASN A 228 24.30 11.39 -1.10
N TYR A 229 23.08 10.97 -0.75
CA TYR A 229 22.69 9.56 -0.85
C TYR A 229 22.60 9.11 -2.33
N ILE A 230 23.62 8.39 -2.80
CA ILE A 230 23.69 7.86 -4.17
C ILE A 230 23.56 6.33 -4.12
N GLN A 231 22.59 5.81 -4.85
CA GLN A 231 22.34 4.38 -4.98
C GLN A 231 22.82 3.87 -6.35
N PHE A 232 23.63 2.82 -6.33
CA PHE A 232 24.04 2.08 -7.52
C PHE A 232 23.17 0.84 -7.70
N MET A 233 22.77 0.57 -8.94
CA MET A 233 21.93 -0.57 -9.31
C MET A 233 22.60 -1.36 -10.41
N TYR A 234 22.64 -2.68 -10.25
CA TYR A 234 23.10 -3.62 -11.27
C TYR A 234 22.10 -4.77 -11.38
N SER A 235 21.73 -5.11 -12.61
CA SER A 235 20.88 -6.26 -12.90
C SER A 235 21.41 -6.98 -14.12
N PHE A 236 21.40 -8.31 -14.08
CA PHE A 236 21.80 -9.16 -15.19
C PHE A 236 20.67 -10.13 -15.54
N LYS A 237 20.29 -10.17 -16.82
CA LYS A 237 19.25 -11.06 -17.32
C LYS A 237 19.89 -12.34 -17.89
N PHE A 238 19.65 -13.47 -17.22
CA PHE A 238 20.04 -14.77 -17.74
C PHE A 238 19.13 -15.17 -18.92
N ASN A 239 19.68 -15.23 -20.14
CA ASN A 239 18.94 -15.68 -21.33
C ASN A 239 19.05 -17.20 -21.58
N LYS A 240 19.35 -18.00 -20.55
CA LYS A 240 19.55 -19.44 -20.69
C LYS A 240 18.34 -20.21 -20.16
N GLY A 241 17.52 -20.72 -21.07
CA GLY A 241 16.36 -21.57 -20.78
C GLY A 241 15.81 -22.19 -22.07
N LYS A 242 15.33 -23.43 -22.00
CA LYS A 242 14.65 -24.07 -23.16
C LYS A 242 13.37 -23.31 -23.44
N ASN A 243 13.12 -22.93 -24.69
CA ASN A 243 11.81 -22.45 -25.11
C ASN A 243 10.78 -23.51 -24.76
N VAL A 244 9.83 -23.19 -23.87
CA VAL A 244 8.70 -24.06 -23.58
C VAL A 244 7.95 -24.22 -24.89
N LYS A 245 7.89 -25.45 -25.43
CA LYS A 245 7.06 -25.75 -26.60
C LYS A 245 5.64 -25.30 -26.26
N LYS A 246 5.13 -24.30 -26.98
CA LYS A 246 3.71 -23.94 -26.90
C LYS A 246 2.95 -25.19 -27.34
N LEU A 247 2.19 -25.78 -26.43
CA LEU A 247 1.20 -26.79 -26.78
C LEU A 247 0.15 -26.08 -27.62
N ASP A 248 0.10 -26.39 -28.92
CA ASP A 248 -1.02 -26.03 -29.79
C ASP A 248 -2.26 -26.77 -29.31
N LYS A 249 -2.91 -26.23 -28.28
CA LYS A 249 -4.30 -26.60 -27.99
C LYS A 249 -5.14 -25.89 -29.06
N LYS A 250 -5.42 -26.59 -30.16
CA LYS A 250 -6.61 -26.29 -30.97
C LYS A 250 -7.80 -26.43 -30.03
N ILE A 251 -8.36 -25.30 -29.62
CA ILE A 251 -9.65 -25.26 -28.95
C ILE A 251 -10.65 -25.36 -30.09
N ASP A 252 -11.23 -26.53 -30.29
CA ASP A 252 -12.44 -26.66 -31.10
C ASP A 252 -13.54 -25.92 -30.33
N ILE A 253 -13.82 -24.70 -30.77
CA ILE A 253 -14.98 -23.95 -30.32
C ILE A 253 -16.14 -24.48 -31.16
N GLU A 254 -16.91 -25.43 -30.62
CA GLU A 254 -18.23 -25.73 -31.15
C GLU A 254 -19.10 -24.45 -31.02
N SER A 255 -19.32 -23.80 -32.17
CA SER A 255 -20.21 -22.66 -32.31
C SER A 255 -21.62 -23.18 -32.54
N ASP A 256 -22.42 -23.24 -31.48
CA ASP A 256 -23.80 -23.75 -31.50
C ASP A 256 -24.82 -22.75 -32.13
N SER A 257 -24.41 -22.07 -33.21
CA SER A 257 -25.18 -21.02 -33.89
C SER A 257 -25.51 -21.33 -35.35
N LYS A 258 -25.45 -22.61 -35.74
CA LYS A 258 -25.94 -23.08 -37.05
C LYS A 258 -26.95 -24.22 -36.90
N SER A 259 -28.05 -23.96 -36.19
CA SER A 259 -29.29 -24.71 -36.44
C SER A 259 -30.10 -24.00 -37.51
N ASN A 260 -29.98 -24.52 -38.73
CA ASN A 260 -30.88 -24.43 -39.87
C ASN A 260 -32.11 -23.51 -39.72
N ALA A 261 -32.11 -22.43 -40.51
CA ALA A 261 -33.34 -21.93 -41.09
C ALA A 261 -33.98 -23.08 -41.90
N ILE A 262 -35.17 -23.51 -41.49
CA ILE A 262 -36.04 -24.35 -42.30
C ILE A 262 -37.20 -23.47 -42.75
N MET A 263 -37.35 -23.39 -44.07
CA MET A 263 -38.50 -22.85 -44.78
C MET A 263 -39.76 -23.66 -44.44
N ASN A 264 -40.81 -22.96 -43.99
CA ASN A 264 -42.17 -22.98 -44.55
C ASN A 264 -43.07 -22.06 -43.71
#